data_AF-A0A256FM74-F1
#
_entry.id   AF-A0A256FM74-F1
#
_cell.length_a   1.000
_cell.length_b   1.000
_cell.length_c   1.000
_cell.angle_alpha   90.00
_cell.angle_beta   90.00
_cell.angle_gamma   90.00
#
_symmetry.space_group_name_H-M   'P 1'
#
loop_
_entity.id
_entity.type
_entity.pdbx_description
1 polymer ?
#
loop_
_entity_poly.entity_id
_entity_poly.type
_entity_poly.pdbx_seq_one_letter_code
_entity_poly.pdbx_strand_id
1 'polypeptide(L)'
;MVSRLIGPQRKVGVITYDEVSLDDAILMACGADIQTPRIGMPNGGAFRELIEGNGDYDRIALEVEIIQAAQELKLREPDLGAVVLECTNMPPFAQAVSRTCGFPVFDVLSLGHWLFSSTSARAFAGMSERVN
;
A
#
# COMPACT_ATOMS: atom_id res chain seq x y z
N MET A 1 1.17 -11.55 5.54
CA MET A 1 2.60 -11.16 5.70
C MET A 1 2.74 -9.84 6.45
N VAL A 2 2.16 -8.75 5.93
CA VAL A 2 2.28 -7.40 6.51
C VAL A 2 1.86 -7.32 7.98
N SER A 3 0.75 -7.97 8.36
CA SER A 3 0.26 -7.99 9.76
C SER A 3 1.27 -8.53 10.77
N ARG A 4 2.19 -9.41 10.34
CA ARG A 4 3.24 -9.95 11.20
C ARG A 4 4.38 -8.96 11.47
N LEU A 5 4.53 -7.92 10.64
CA LEU A 5 5.60 -6.91 10.75
C LEU A 5 5.25 -5.75 11.68
N ILE A 6 3.96 -5.45 11.84
CA ILE A 6 3.50 -4.23 12.54
C ILE A 6 3.12 -4.47 14.01
N GLY A 7 3.23 -5.70 14.50
CA GLY A 7 2.89 -6.09 15.87
C GLY A 7 1.41 -6.48 16.06
N PRO A 8 1.09 -7.21 17.14
CA PRO A 8 -0.21 -7.88 17.30
C PRO A 8 -1.38 -6.93 17.61
N GLN A 9 -1.12 -5.70 18.03
CA GLN A 9 -2.13 -4.70 18.38
C GLN A 9 -2.42 -3.72 17.23
N ARG A 10 -1.77 -3.87 16.08
CA ARG A 10 -1.87 -2.93 14.97
C ARG A 10 -2.59 -3.57 13.80
N LYS A 11 -3.45 -2.80 13.14
CA LYS A 11 -4.20 -3.24 11.95
C LYS A 11 -3.45 -2.88 10.68
N VAL A 12 -3.60 -3.73 9.66
CA VAL A 12 -3.24 -3.40 8.28
C VAL A 12 -4.50 -2.89 7.60
N GLY A 13 -4.42 -1.75 6.93
CA GLY A 13 -5.49 -1.26 6.06
C GLY A 13 -5.20 -1.53 4.59
N VAL A 14 -6.23 -1.49 3.74
CA VAL A 14 -6.09 -1.61 2.29
C VAL A 14 -6.65 -0.36 1.61
N ILE A 15 -5.86 0.22 0.70
CA ILE A 15 -6.32 1.24 -0.23
C ILE A 15 -6.47 0.56 -1.59
N THR A 16 -7.66 0.60 -2.15
CA THR A 16 -8.02 -0.10 -3.39
C THR A 16 -8.68 0.85 -4.38
N TYR A 17 -8.77 0.42 -5.64
CA TYR A 17 -9.55 1.09 -6.67
C TYR A 17 -11.02 1.21 -6.27
N ASP A 18 -11.63 0.08 -5.91
CA ASP A 18 -13.05 0.00 -5.59
C ASP A 18 -13.29 -0.79 -4.31
N GLU A 19 -13.84 -0.12 -3.30
CA GLU A 19 -14.08 -0.71 -1.98
C GLU A 19 -15.07 -1.87 -2.03
N VAL A 20 -16.08 -1.75 -2.90
CA VAL A 20 -17.17 -2.73 -3.02
C VAL A 20 -16.68 -4.01 -3.68
N SER A 21 -15.80 -3.89 -4.68
CA SER A 21 -15.21 -5.05 -5.36
C SER A 21 -14.22 -5.83 -4.49
N LEU A 22 -13.59 -5.20 -3.50
CA LEU A 22 -12.73 -5.87 -2.52
C LEU A 22 -13.57 -6.45 -1.37
N ASP A 23 -14.37 -7.45 -1.70
CA ASP A 23 -15.30 -8.08 -0.77
C ASP A 23 -14.64 -9.10 0.19
N ASP A 24 -15.44 -9.63 1.10
CA ASP A 24 -14.99 -10.60 2.09
C ASP A 24 -14.49 -11.91 1.46
N ALA A 25 -15.03 -12.30 0.29
CA ALA A 25 -14.60 -13.49 -0.41
C ALA A 25 -13.17 -13.34 -0.95
N ILE A 26 -12.84 -12.16 -1.50
CA ILE A 26 -11.48 -11.85 -1.93
C ILE A 26 -10.51 -11.81 -0.73
N LEU A 27 -10.90 -11.17 0.39
CA LEU A 27 -10.05 -11.14 1.58
C LEU A 27 -9.78 -12.56 2.13
N MET A 28 -10.80 -13.40 2.21
CA MET A 28 -10.65 -14.79 2.62
C MET A 28 -9.77 -15.59 1.66
N ALA A 29 -9.94 -15.41 0.34
CA ALA A 29 -9.12 -16.07 -0.67
C ALA A 29 -7.63 -15.70 -0.56
N CYS A 30 -7.33 -14.47 -0.12
CA CYS A 30 -5.98 -14.01 0.18
C CYS A 30 -5.46 -14.44 1.57
N GLY A 31 -6.29 -15.08 2.40
CA GLY A 31 -5.97 -15.40 3.79
C GLY A 31 -5.87 -14.17 4.71
N ALA A 32 -6.52 -13.07 4.33
CA ALA A 32 -6.66 -11.87 5.15
C ALA A 32 -7.92 -11.97 6.05
N ASP A 33 -7.93 -11.17 7.11
CA ASP A 33 -9.12 -11.01 7.96
C ASP A 33 -10.19 -10.24 7.17
N ILE A 34 -11.45 -10.70 7.19
CA ILE A 34 -12.57 -10.00 6.56
C ILE A 34 -12.81 -8.61 7.20
N GLN A 35 -12.38 -8.43 8.45
CA GLN A 35 -12.41 -7.17 9.18
C GLN A 35 -11.24 -6.24 8.84
N THR A 36 -10.40 -6.60 7.85
CA THR A 36 -9.33 -5.72 7.35
C THR A 36 -9.95 -4.42 6.87
N PRO A 37 -9.62 -3.26 7.49
CA PRO A 37 -10.14 -1.97 7.07
C PRO A 37 -9.75 -1.67 5.63
N ARG A 38 -10.70 -1.16 4.85
CA ARG A 38 -10.51 -0.84 3.43
C ARG A 38 -11.06 0.53 3.09
N ILE A 39 -10.49 1.14 2.05
CA ILE A 39 -11.03 2.35 1.43
C ILE A 39 -10.82 2.28 -0.08
N GLY A 40 -11.87 2.60 -0.82
CA GLY A 40 -11.84 2.75 -2.28
C GLY A 40 -11.55 4.18 -2.72
N MET A 41 -11.16 4.36 -3.98
CA MET A 41 -11.10 5.70 -4.58
C MET A 41 -12.53 6.20 -4.88
N PRO A 42 -12.81 7.49 -4.65
CA PRO A 42 -14.15 8.05 -4.81
C PRO A 42 -14.62 7.94 -6.25
N ASN A 43 -15.93 7.72 -6.46
CA ASN A 43 -16.52 7.73 -7.79
C ASN A 43 -16.30 9.08 -8.48
N GLY A 44 -15.83 9.08 -9.72
CA GLY A 44 -15.42 10.30 -10.44
C GLY A 44 -14.12 10.94 -9.93
N GLY A 45 -13.40 10.26 -9.04
CA GLY A 45 -12.07 10.66 -8.58
C GLY A 45 -11.00 10.49 -9.66
N ALA A 46 -9.84 11.10 -9.45
CA ALA A 46 -8.73 11.10 -10.40
C ALA A 46 -8.28 9.67 -10.76
N PHE A 47 -8.25 8.74 -9.80
CA PHE A 47 -7.92 7.34 -10.09
C PHE A 47 -9.01 6.63 -10.92
N ARG A 48 -10.29 6.91 -10.65
CA ARG A 48 -11.41 6.33 -11.41
C ARG A 48 -11.36 6.79 -12.86
N GLU A 49 -11.28 8.11 -13.06
CA GLU A 49 -11.23 8.73 -14.39
C GLU A 49 -10.01 8.22 -15.19
N LEU A 50 -8.83 8.13 -14.57
CA LEU A 50 -7.63 7.62 -15.23
C LEU A 50 -7.77 6.14 -15.65
N ILE A 51 -8.23 5.28 -14.74
CA ILE A 51 -8.26 3.82 -14.98
C ILE A 51 -9.38 3.44 -15.96
N GLU A 52 -10.49 4.16 -15.93
CA GLU A 52 -11.61 3.96 -16.87
C GLU A 52 -11.36 4.57 -18.25
N GLY A 53 -10.26 5.34 -18.41
CA GLY A 53 -9.88 5.98 -19.67
C GLY A 53 -10.68 7.26 -19.98
N ASN A 54 -11.33 7.83 -18.97
CA ASN A 54 -12.13 9.06 -19.06
C ASN A 54 -11.31 10.31 -18.72
N GLY A 55 -10.13 10.15 -18.12
CA GLY A 55 -9.23 11.25 -17.73
C GLY A 55 -7.76 11.04 -18.09
N ASP A 56 -7.02 12.15 -18.07
CA ASP A 56 -5.57 12.17 -18.28
C ASP A 56 -4.81 11.85 -16.99
N TYR A 57 -3.53 11.50 -17.14
CA TYR A 57 -2.63 11.34 -16.00
C TYR A 57 -2.29 12.70 -15.36
N ASP A 58 -3.04 13.09 -14.34
CA ASP A 58 -2.72 14.21 -13.45
C ASP A 58 -2.09 13.70 -12.15
N ARG A 59 -0.75 13.76 -12.11
CA ARG A 59 0.03 13.30 -10.94
C ARG A 59 -0.37 14.00 -9.64
N ILE A 60 -0.67 15.30 -9.68
CA ILE A 60 -0.96 16.07 -8.47
C ILE A 60 -2.32 15.66 -7.93
N ALA A 61 -3.33 15.56 -8.81
CA ALA A 61 -4.67 15.11 -8.41
C ALA A 61 -4.65 13.70 -7.82
N LEU A 62 -3.95 12.75 -8.48
CA LEU A 62 -3.80 11.38 -7.99
C LEU A 62 -3.09 11.33 -6.63
N GLU A 63 -2.00 12.08 -6.45
CA GLU A 63 -1.26 12.11 -5.19
C GLU A 63 -2.11 12.68 -4.04
N VAL A 64 -2.87 13.75 -4.30
CA VAL A 64 -3.77 14.33 -3.32
C VAL A 64 -4.87 13.34 -2.93
N GLU A 65 -5.50 12.68 -3.90
CA GLU A 65 -6.59 11.74 -3.68
C GLU A 65 -6.17 10.55 -2.81
N ILE A 66 -5.05 9.90 -3.13
CA ILE A 66 -4.59 8.73 -2.37
C ILE A 66 -4.10 9.10 -0.97
N ILE A 67 -3.52 10.29 -0.78
CA ILE A 67 -3.15 10.81 0.54
C ILE A 67 -4.41 11.05 1.38
N GLN A 68 -5.46 11.64 0.80
CA GLN A 68 -6.72 11.87 1.49
C GLN A 68 -7.36 10.55 1.92
N ALA A 69 -7.41 9.55 1.04
CA ALA A 69 -7.92 8.23 1.39
C ALA A 69 -7.11 7.57 2.53
N ALA A 70 -5.79 7.69 2.51
CA ALA A 70 -4.92 7.17 3.57
C ALA A 70 -5.16 7.88 4.91
N GLN A 71 -5.33 9.21 4.90
CA GLN A 71 -5.65 10.00 6.08
C GLN A 71 -7.03 9.67 6.65
N GLU A 72 -8.03 9.48 5.79
CA GLU A 72 -9.38 9.08 6.19
C GLU A 72 -9.38 7.68 6.81
N LEU A 73 -8.64 6.73 6.22
CA LEU A 73 -8.49 5.40 6.81
C LEU A 73 -7.81 5.45 8.18
N LYS A 74 -6.77 6.29 8.32
CA LYS A 74 -6.10 6.52 9.61
C LYS A 74 -7.03 7.13 10.66
N LEU A 75 -7.91 8.03 10.25
CA LEU A 75 -8.89 8.65 11.16
C LEU A 75 -9.94 7.65 11.65
N ARG A 76 -10.40 6.76 10.76
CA ARG A 76 -11.38 5.71 11.09
C ARG A 76 -10.79 4.58 11.95
N GLU A 77 -9.50 4.31 11.79
CA GLU A 77 -8.80 3.19 12.45
C GLU A 77 -7.62 3.69 13.30
N PRO A 78 -7.84 4.03 14.60
CA PRO A 78 -6.77 4.51 15.48
C PRO A 78 -5.57 3.57 15.60
N ASP A 79 -5.81 2.26 15.47
CA ASP A 79 -4.79 1.21 15.56
C ASP A 79 -4.13 0.88 14.21
N LEU A 80 -4.38 1.67 13.15
CA LEU A 80 -3.79 1.47 11.83
C LEU A 80 -2.26 1.57 11.89
N GLY A 81 -1.57 0.46 11.65
CA GLY A 81 -0.12 0.33 11.71
C GLY A 81 0.60 0.38 10.37
N ALA A 82 -0.10 0.03 9.28
CA ALA A 82 0.39 0.10 7.91
C ALA A 82 -0.77 0.05 6.93
N VAL A 83 -0.50 0.37 5.67
CA VAL A 83 -1.45 0.15 4.57
C VAL A 83 -0.82 -0.68 3.44
N VAL A 84 -1.66 -1.44 2.76
CA VAL A 84 -1.36 -2.05 1.46
C VAL A 84 -2.06 -1.27 0.36
N LEU A 85 -1.32 -0.84 -0.64
CA LEU A 85 -1.88 -0.36 -1.90
C LEU A 85 -2.16 -1.58 -2.77
N GLU A 86 -3.42 -1.89 -2.98
CA GLU A 86 -3.84 -3.09 -3.70
C GLU A 86 -3.74 -2.88 -5.22
N CYS A 87 -4.17 -1.72 -5.73
CA CYS A 87 -4.15 -1.44 -7.16
C CYS A 87 -2.72 -1.17 -7.69
N THR A 88 -2.36 -1.77 -8.82
CA THR A 88 -1.02 -1.65 -9.43
C THR A 88 -0.67 -0.26 -9.96
N ASN A 89 -1.65 0.64 -10.06
CA ASN A 89 -1.45 2.03 -10.49
C ASN A 89 -1.08 2.97 -9.33
N MET A 90 -1.20 2.51 -8.08
CA MET A 90 -0.95 3.29 -6.87
C MET A 90 0.51 3.32 -6.36
N PRO A 91 1.42 2.36 -6.65
CA PRO A 91 2.80 2.37 -6.15
C PRO A 91 3.60 3.67 -6.38
N PRO A 92 3.42 4.43 -7.48
CA PRO A 92 4.12 5.72 -7.66
C PRO A 92 3.91 6.73 -6.52
N PHE A 93 2.85 6.56 -5.72
CA PHE A 93 2.46 7.47 -4.65
C PHE A 93 2.77 6.92 -3.24
N ALA A 94 3.28 5.69 -3.13
CA ALA A 94 3.53 5.02 -1.85
C ALA A 94 4.44 5.84 -0.91
N GLN A 95 5.48 6.48 -1.45
CA GLN A 95 6.38 7.33 -0.68
C GLN A 95 5.69 8.57 -0.13
N ALA A 96 4.83 9.22 -0.94
CA ALA A 96 4.09 10.40 -0.52
C ALA A 96 3.09 10.06 0.60
N VAL A 97 2.36 8.95 0.45
CA VAL A 97 1.45 8.43 1.48
C VAL A 97 2.21 8.13 2.77
N SER A 98 3.33 7.41 2.70
CA SER A 98 4.11 7.02 3.88
C SER A 98 4.65 8.25 4.63
N ARG A 99 5.22 9.21 3.92
CA ARG A 99 5.75 10.46 4.51
C ARG A 99 4.66 11.28 5.19
N THR A 100 3.51 11.43 4.53
CA THR A 100 2.42 12.27 5.03
C THR A 100 1.67 11.61 6.19
N CYS A 101 1.46 10.28 6.13
CA CYS A 101 0.63 9.59 7.11
C CYS A 101 1.43 8.97 8.26
N GLY A 102 2.76 8.81 8.13
CA GLY A 102 3.65 8.35 9.19
C GLY A 102 3.55 6.85 9.49
N PHE A 103 3.13 6.04 8.52
CA PHE A 103 3.14 4.57 8.62
C PHE A 103 3.81 3.93 7.40
N PRO A 104 4.27 2.67 7.51
CA PRO A 104 4.73 1.90 6.36
C PRO A 104 3.61 1.68 5.33
N VAL A 105 4.00 1.77 4.05
CA VAL A 105 3.13 1.49 2.90
C VAL A 105 3.73 0.31 2.16
N PHE A 106 2.91 -0.69 1.85
CA PHE A 106 3.29 -1.88 1.11
C PHE A 106 2.51 -1.95 -0.20
N ASP A 107 3.09 -2.56 -1.21
CA ASP A 107 2.49 -2.72 -2.54
C ASP A 107 3.11 -3.93 -3.26
N VAL A 108 2.72 -4.15 -4.51
CA VAL A 108 3.25 -5.23 -5.35
C VAL A 108 4.77 -5.14 -5.56
N LEU A 109 5.35 -3.93 -5.61
CA LEU A 109 6.79 -3.74 -5.78
C LEU A 109 7.53 -4.14 -4.50
N SER A 110 7.00 -3.75 -3.34
CA SER A 110 7.51 -4.13 -2.02
C SER A 110 7.51 -5.66 -1.87
N LEU A 111 6.43 -6.33 -2.27
CA LEU A 111 6.34 -7.79 -2.29
C LEU A 111 7.38 -8.41 -3.24
N GLY A 112 7.50 -7.90 -4.46
CA GLY A 112 8.46 -8.38 -5.45
C GLY A 112 9.90 -8.25 -4.96
N HIS A 113 10.27 -7.11 -4.39
CA HIS A 113 11.59 -6.89 -3.80
C HIS A 113 11.86 -7.82 -2.62
N TRP A 114 10.85 -8.08 -1.78
CA TRP A 114 10.99 -8.99 -0.65
C TRP A 114 11.20 -10.44 -1.13
N LEU A 115 10.38 -10.91 -2.07
CA LEU A 115 10.51 -12.25 -2.64
C LEU A 115 11.88 -12.42 -3.30
N PHE A 116 12.25 -11.50 -4.19
CA PHE A 116 13.54 -11.51 -4.88
C PHE A 116 14.72 -11.56 -3.90
N SER A 117 14.68 -10.73 -2.85
CA SER A 117 15.76 -10.68 -1.86
C SER A 117 15.78 -11.92 -0.95
N SER A 118 14.65 -12.59 -0.75
CA SER A 118 14.56 -13.80 0.09
C SER A 118 15.09 -15.06 -0.60
N THR A 119 15.04 -15.13 -1.93
CA THR A 119 15.49 -16.28 -2.72
C THR A 119 16.86 -16.09 -3.36
N SER A 120 17.35 -14.85 -3.43
CA SER A 120 18.64 -14.53 -4.04
C SER A 120 19.70 -14.35 -2.95
N ALA A 121 20.49 -15.39 -2.69
CA ALA A 121 21.64 -15.28 -1.81
C ALA A 121 22.60 -14.20 -2.34
N ARG A 122 22.89 -13.19 -1.52
CA ARG A 122 23.83 -12.12 -1.85
C ARG A 122 25.15 -12.39 -1.15
N ALA A 123 26.25 -12.22 -1.87
CA ALA A 123 27.55 -12.14 -1.23
C ALA A 123 27.52 -10.99 -0.22
N PHE A 124 28.07 -11.22 0.97
CA PHE A 124 28.27 -10.14 1.93
C PHE A 124 29.29 -9.16 1.34
N ALA A 125 28.83 -8.03 0.82
CA ALA A 125 29.69 -6.93 0.42
C ALA A 125 30.15 -6.20 1.69
N GLY A 126 31.08 -6.84 2.41
CA GLY A 126 31.77 -6.24 3.55
C GLY A 126 32.57 -5.03 3.10
N MET A 127 32.57 -4.00 3.95
CA MET A 127 33.40 -2.79 3.86
C MET A 127 34.77 -3.11 3.25
N SER A 128 35.09 -2.47 2.12
CA SER A 128 36.40 -2.52 1.48
C SER A 128 37.51 -2.36 2.51
N GLU A 129 38.49 -3.25 2.44
CA GLU A 129 39.76 -3.20 3.14
C GLU A 129 40.33 -1.77 3.11
N ARG A 130 40.41 -1.13 4.28
CA ARG A 130 41.40 -0.08 4.55
C ARG A 130 42.26 -0.54 5.72
N VAL A 131 43.15 -1.48 5.41
CA VAL A 131 44.40 -1.65 6.14
C VAL A 131 45.51 -1.56 5.11
N ASN A 132 46.00 -0.33 4.94
CA ASN A 132 47.40 0.04 4.73
C ASN A 132 47.50 1.57 4.83
#